data_AF-A0A9J6BSA0-F1
#
_entry.id   AF-A0A9J6BSA0-F1
#
_cell.length_a   1.000
_cell.length_b   1.000
_cell.length_c   1.000
_cell.angle_alpha   90.00
_cell.angle_beta   90.00
_cell.angle_gamma   90.00
#
_symmetry.space_group_name_H-M   'P 1'
#
loop_
_entity.id
_entity.type
_entity.pdbx_description
1 polymer ?
#
loop_
_entity_poly.entity_id
_entity_poly.type
_entity_poly.pdbx_seq_one_letter_code
_entity_poly.pdbx_strand_id
1 'polypeptide(L)'
;MQWSFSATSHGKSQADGVGGSIKAMIDRRLKTKEIEIKNAKDFYINAKETCPAHKILYVSQEEIDALRDNLDKFWSNAKKIVDLRQFIILNVVRMMKKL
;
A
#
# COMPACT_ATOMS: atom_id res chain seq x y z
N MET A 1 -9.76 -14.77 -22.45
CA MET A 1 -9.09 -15.11 -21.17
C MET A 1 -7.64 -15.41 -21.48
N GLN A 2 -6.71 -14.62 -20.96
CA GLN A 2 -5.28 -14.82 -21.19
C GLN A 2 -4.70 -15.44 -19.92
N TRP A 3 -4.24 -16.69 -20.03
CA TRP A 3 -3.70 -17.45 -18.91
C TRP A 3 -2.25 -17.00 -18.68
N SER A 4 -1.94 -16.52 -17.48
CA SER A 4 -0.59 -16.04 -17.13
C SER A 4 0.18 -17.17 -16.43
N PHE A 5 1.09 -17.82 -17.16
CA PHE A 5 1.95 -18.85 -16.60
C PHE A 5 3.15 -18.22 -15.89
N SER A 6 3.27 -18.40 -14.57
CA SER A 6 4.46 -18.03 -13.81
C SER A 6 5.21 -19.31 -13.44
N ALA A 7 6.22 -19.66 -14.24
CA ALA A 7 6.95 -20.92 -14.16
C ALA A 7 7.86 -21.06 -12.91
N THR A 8 7.99 -20.00 -12.10
CA THR A 8 9.04 -19.90 -11.08
C THR A 8 8.52 -19.25 -9.80
N SER A 9 7.60 -19.92 -9.10
CA SER A 9 7.42 -19.60 -7.67
C SER A 9 6.85 -20.77 -6.90
N HIS A 10 7.33 -20.93 -5.67
CA HIS A 10 6.99 -21.99 -4.72
C HIS A 10 5.51 -21.92 -4.28
N GLY A 11 4.58 -22.28 -5.16
CA GLY A 11 3.14 -22.38 -4.83
C GLY A 11 2.45 -21.06 -4.46
N LYS A 12 3.08 -19.91 -4.69
CA LYS A 12 2.44 -18.60 -4.50
C LYS A 12 1.71 -18.24 -5.78
N SER A 13 0.39 -18.05 -5.69
CA SER A 13 -0.43 -17.59 -6.82
C SER A 13 0.07 -16.24 -7.33
N GLN A 14 -0.35 -15.85 -8.54
CA GLN A 14 -0.22 -14.46 -8.94
C GLN A 14 -0.87 -13.55 -7.89
N ALA A 15 -0.36 -12.32 -7.78
CA ALA A 15 -1.00 -11.30 -6.97
C ALA A 15 -2.36 -10.96 -7.62
N ASP A 16 -3.41 -11.70 -7.26
CA ASP A 16 -4.75 -11.61 -7.88
C ASP A 16 -5.69 -10.62 -7.15
N GLY A 17 -5.15 -9.82 -6.23
CA GLY A 17 -5.89 -8.75 -5.55
C GLY A 17 -5.79 -7.40 -6.28
N VAL A 18 -6.58 -6.42 -5.84
CA VAL A 18 -6.58 -5.04 -6.34
C VAL A 18 -5.17 -4.46 -6.50
N GLY A 19 -4.30 -4.68 -5.53
CA GLY A 19 -2.91 -4.20 -5.58
C GLY A 19 -2.09 -4.86 -6.69
N GLY A 20 -2.32 -6.14 -6.97
CA GLY A 20 -1.66 -6.85 -8.06
C GLY A 20 -2.14 -6.38 -9.42
N SER A 21 -3.45 -6.14 -9.59
CA SER A 21 -4.00 -5.57 -10.83
C SER A 21 -3.44 -4.18 -11.13
N ILE A 22 -3.41 -3.28 -10.14
CA ILE A 22 -2.82 -1.93 -10.29
C ILE A 22 -1.35 -2.03 -10.66
N LYS A 23 -0.59 -2.89 -9.97
CA LYS A 23 0.84 -3.08 -10.24
C LYS A 23 1.08 -3.61 -11.65
N ALA A 24 0.30 -4.60 -12.10
CA ALA A 24 0.43 -5.17 -13.44
C ALA A 24 0.15 -4.14 -14.54
N MET A 25 -0.88 -3.29 -14.36
CA MET A 25 -1.19 -2.23 -15.33
C MET A 25 -0.07 -1.18 -15.40
N ILE A 26 0.47 -0.76 -14.26
CA ILE A 26 1.58 0.21 -14.21
C ILE A 26 2.87 -0.39 -14.75
N ASP A 27 3.18 -1.64 -14.42
CA ASP A 27 4.36 -2.37 -14.92
C ASP A 27 4.34 -2.50 -16.45
N ARG A 28 3.15 -2.72 -17.04
CA ARG A 28 3.00 -2.72 -18.49
C ARG A 28 3.38 -1.38 -19.12
N ARG A 29 2.90 -0.26 -18.57
CA ARG A 29 3.19 1.10 -19.07
C ARG A 29 4.65 1.51 -18.86
N LEU A 30 5.26 1.09 -17.75
CA LEU A 30 6.70 1.25 -17.50
C LEU A 30 7.53 0.51 -18.55
N LYS A 31 7.19 -0.75 -18.83
CA LYS A 31 7.93 -1.59 -19.79
C LYS A 31 7.81 -1.09 -21.24
N THR A 32 6.67 -0.50 -21.61
CA THR A 32 6.48 0.17 -22.91
C THR A 32 7.10 1.57 -22.96
N LYS A 33 7.73 2.03 -21.87
CA LYS A 33 8.34 3.36 -21.72
C LYS A 33 7.34 4.52 -21.92
N GLU A 34 6.05 4.28 -21.70
CA GLU A 34 5.03 5.32 -21.74
C GLU A 34 5.08 6.25 -20.53
N ILE A 35 5.56 5.73 -19.40
CA ILE A 35 5.64 6.44 -18.13
C ILE A 35 7.01 6.22 -17.49
N GLU A 36 7.44 7.19 -16.69
CA GLU A 36 8.62 7.10 -15.83
C GLU A 36 8.18 7.33 -14.38
N ILE A 37 8.66 6.50 -13.45
CA ILE A 37 8.33 6.59 -12.03
C ILE A 37 9.63 6.75 -11.24
N LYS A 38 9.82 7.90 -10.60
CA LYS A 38 11.03 8.21 -9.82
C LYS A 38 10.78 8.13 -8.32
N ASN A 39 9.52 8.30 -7.90
CA ASN A 39 9.13 8.32 -6.51
C ASN A 39 7.69 7.78 -6.31
N ALA A 40 7.28 7.64 -5.04
CA ALA A 40 5.96 7.13 -4.69
C ALA A 40 4.80 8.02 -5.17
N LYS A 41 5.01 9.35 -5.27
CA LYS A 41 4.02 10.30 -5.76
C LYS A 41 3.77 10.12 -7.25
N ASP A 42 4.83 9.90 -8.03
CA ASP A 42 4.72 9.59 -9.46
C ASP A 42 3.92 8.30 -9.68
N PHE A 43 4.20 7.27 -8.86
CA PHE A 43 3.42 6.04 -8.91
C PHE A 43 1.95 6.29 -8.63
N TYR A 44 1.62 7.05 -7.59
CA TYR A 44 0.24 7.39 -7.25
C TYR A 44 -0.48 8.11 -8.40
N ILE A 45 0.15 9.13 -9.00
CA ILE A 45 -0.44 9.90 -10.11
C ILE A 45 -0.74 8.96 -11.28
N ASN A 46 0.25 8.19 -11.73
CA ASN A 46 0.10 7.27 -12.84
C ASN A 46 -0.92 6.17 -12.55
N ALA A 47 -0.94 5.64 -11.33
CA ALA A 47 -1.89 4.61 -10.92
C ALA A 47 -3.33 5.14 -10.89
N LYS A 48 -3.53 6.38 -10.42
CA LYS A 48 -4.85 7.03 -10.40
C LYS A 48 -5.40 7.26 -11.80
N GLU A 49 -4.54 7.67 -12.73
CA GLU A 49 -4.92 7.84 -14.14
C GLU A 49 -5.20 6.52 -14.85
N THR A 50 -4.36 5.51 -14.59
CA THR A 50 -4.43 4.19 -15.25
C THR A 50 -5.58 3.35 -14.72
N CYS A 51 -5.91 3.48 -13.44
CA CYS A 51 -6.86 2.63 -12.72
C CYS A 51 -7.99 3.45 -12.06
N PRO A 52 -8.81 4.20 -12.82
CA PRO A 52 -9.78 5.15 -12.28
C PRO A 52 -10.90 4.49 -11.44
N ALA A 53 -11.15 3.20 -11.66
CA ALA A 53 -12.11 2.41 -10.89
C ALA A 53 -11.66 2.19 -9.43
N HIS A 54 -10.37 2.36 -9.13
CA HIS A 54 -9.82 2.13 -7.80
C HIS A 54 -9.58 3.45 -7.07
N LYS A 55 -9.98 3.51 -5.80
CA LYS A 55 -9.62 4.63 -4.93
C LYS A 55 -8.24 4.39 -4.37
N ILE A 56 -7.26 5.10 -4.90
CA ILE A 56 -5.86 5.03 -4.46
C ILE A 56 -5.61 6.21 -3.51
N LEU A 57 -4.92 5.95 -2.40
CA LEU A 57 -4.51 6.97 -1.45
C LEU A 57 -2.99 7.14 -1.54
N TYR A 58 -2.54 8.39 -1.61
CA TYR A 58 -1.14 8.73 -1.39
C TYR A 58 -0.99 9.14 0.06
N VAL A 59 0.03 8.59 0.73
CA VAL A 59 0.43 9.00 2.07
C VAL A 59 1.83 9.59 1.92
N SER A 60 2.00 10.86 2.29
CA SER A 60 3.29 11.54 2.18
C SER A 60 4.23 11.13 3.31
N GLN A 61 5.53 11.38 3.13
CA GLN A 61 6.50 11.11 4.19
C GLN A 61 6.22 11.97 5.43
N GLU A 62 5.81 13.23 5.22
CA GLU A 62 5.45 14.15 6.30
C GLU A 62 4.23 13.65 7.10
N GLU A 63 3.24 13.04 6.44
CA GLU A 63 2.09 12.42 7.11
C GLU A 63 2.50 11.19 7.94
N ILE A 64 3.43 10.37 7.41
CA ILE A 64 3.98 9.22 8.14
C ILE A 64 4.74 9.70 9.37
N ASP A 65 5.60 10.70 9.22
CA ASP A 65 6.43 11.22 10.31
C ASP A 65 5.56 11.88 11.39
N ALA A 66 4.57 12.68 11.00
CA ALA A 66 3.61 13.26 11.93
C ALA A 66 2.79 12.19 12.68
N LEU A 67 2.36 11.13 12.00
CA LEU A 67 1.66 10.02 12.63
C LEU A 67 2.57 9.28 13.61
N ARG A 68 3.83 9.04 13.23
CA ARG A 68 4.83 8.39 14.06
C ARG A 68 5.09 9.16 15.35
N ASP A 69 5.32 10.46 15.26
CA ASP A 69 5.53 11.32 16.44
C ASP A 69 4.31 11.31 17.38
N ASN A 70 3.10 11.30 16.82
CA ASN A 70 1.87 11.21 17.60
C ASN A 70 1.73 9.84 18.28
N LEU A 71 2.09 8.76 17.59
CA LEU A 71 2.09 7.42 18.17
C LEU A 71 3.12 7.32 19.30
N ASP A 72 4.34 7.83 19.12
CA ASP A 72 5.38 7.79 20.15
C ASP A 72 4.96 8.57 21.41
N LYS A 73 4.30 9.73 21.25
CA LYS A 73 3.70 10.48 22.37
C LYS A 73 2.52 9.75 23.03
N PHE A 74 1.70 9.05 22.25
CA PHE A 74 0.58 8.28 22.78
C PHE A 74 1.11 7.10 23.62
N TRP A 75 2.08 6.36 23.09
CA TRP A 75 2.64 5.18 23.74
C TRP A 75 3.56 5.50 24.92
N SER A 76 4.24 6.66 24.94
CA SER A 76 5.01 7.08 26.11
C SER A 76 4.15 7.28 27.36
N ASN A 77 2.86 7.59 27.17
CA ASN A 77 1.88 7.73 28.24
C ASN A 77 1.09 6.44 28.53
N ALA A 78 1.32 5.37 27.77
CA ALA A 78 0.60 4.12 27.95
C ALA A 78 1.10 3.38 29.21
N LYS A 79 0.16 2.96 30.07
CA LYS A 79 0.50 2.15 31.25
C LYS A 79 1.03 0.80 30.79
N LYS A 80 2.24 0.46 31.21
CA LYS A 80 2.82 -0.86 31.00
C LYS A 80 1.97 -1.90 31.73
N ILE A 81 1.32 -2.77 30.98
CA ILE A 81 0.65 -3.94 31.56
C ILE A 81 1.74 -4.92 31.97
N VAL A 82 1.76 -5.29 33.25
CA VAL A 82 2.72 -6.26 33.80
C VAL A 82 2.46 -7.62 33.13
N ASP A 83 3.53 -8.34 32.80
CA ASP A 83 3.55 -9.67 32.12
C ASP A 83 3.35 -9.74 30.60
N LEU A 84 3.21 -8.63 29.89
CA LEU A 84 3.20 -8.61 28.42
C LEU A 84 4.62 -8.49 27.83
N ARG A 85 5.07 -9.53 27.10
CA ARG A 85 6.41 -9.57 26.49
C ARG A 85 6.49 -8.92 25.10
N GLN A 86 5.41 -8.92 24.33
CA GLN A 86 5.36 -8.33 22.99
C GLN A 86 3.91 -7.99 22.59
N PHE A 87 3.72 -6.87 21.90
CA PHE A 87 2.44 -6.47 21.31
C PHE A 87 2.66 -6.20 19.82
N ILE A 88 1.85 -6.80 18.94
CA ILE A 88 1.83 -6.49 17.51
C ILE A 88 0.50 -5.78 17.24
N ILE A 89 0.56 -4.51 16.86
CA ILE A 89 -0.63 -3.70 16.58
C ILE A 89 -0.85 -3.68 15.07
N LEU A 90 -1.94 -4.29 14.62
CA LEU A 90 -2.43 -4.18 13.25
C LEU A 90 -3.32 -2.93 13.16
N ASN A 91 -2.78 -1.83 12.64
CA ASN A 91 -3.56 -0.64 12.34
C ASN A 91 -4.47 -0.91 11.13
N VAL A 92 -5.74 -1.22 11.40
CA VAL A 92 -6.76 -1.38 10.35
C VAL A 92 -7.30 0.00 9.98
N VAL A 93 -6.96 0.48 8.77
CA VAL A 93 -7.52 1.72 8.22
C VAL A 93 -8.99 1.50 7.88
N ARG A 94 -9.90 2.04 8.70
CA ARG A 94 -11.35 1.97 8.47
C ARG A 94 -11.78 3.17 7.62
N MET A 95 -11.97 2.95 6.31
CA MET A 95 -12.58 3.98 5.45
C MET A 95 -14.05 4.19 5.81
N MET A 96 -14.39 5.35 6.38
CA MET A 96 -15.78 5.78 6.55
C MET A 96 -16.37 6.19 5.19
N LYS A 97 -17.46 5.54 4.78
CA LYS A 97 -18.32 6.02 3.69
C LYS A 97 -19.03 7.28 4.18
N LYS A 98 -18.83 8.42 3.51
CA LYS A 98 -19.76 9.55 3.63
C LYS A 98 -21.01 9.18 2.83
N LEU A 99 -22.14 9.11 3.51
CA LEU A 99 -23.49 9.08 2.94
C LEU A 99 -23.82 10.45 2.32
#